data_AF-A0A399GEV9-F1
#
_entry.id   AF-A0A399GEV9-F1
#
_cell.length_a   1.000
_cell.length_b   1.000
_cell.length_c   1.000
_cell.angle_alpha   90.00
_cell.angle_beta   90.00
_cell.angle_gamma   90.00
#
_symmetry.space_group_name_H-M   'P 1'
#
loop_
_entity.id
_entity.type
_entity.pdbx_description
1 polymer ?
#
loop_
_entity_poly.entity_id
_entity_poly.type
_entity_poly.pdbx_seq_one_letter_code
_entity_poly.pdbx_strand_id
1 'polypeptide(L)'
;MADVAKGARHFSDIPPANPRGIPVAPFIDRVEDYVTDRADVEKTINNFKEMISKYQFMQQNTQRRAAGLKDKIPDIQKTLETVRFLKSRKDDAEPLETTFELNDTLYAKAEVPPTDEVYLWLGANVMLAYPIPEAEELLQSKLSTAKQSLSTCEEDLDFLREQITTLEVAFARVYNWDVAQRRKEREAEEKK
;
A
#
# COMPACT_ATOMS: atom_id res chain seq x y z
N MET A 1 -27.66 39.85 6.82
CA MET A 1 -28.46 38.64 7.14
C MET A 1 -28.01 37.55 6.19
N ALA A 2 -27.09 36.69 6.65
CA ALA A 2 -26.73 35.47 5.96
C ALA A 2 -26.67 34.40 7.04
N ASP A 3 -27.72 33.59 7.06
CA ASP A 3 -27.94 32.48 7.98
C ASP A 3 -26.92 31.38 7.69
N VAL A 4 -25.99 31.14 8.63
CA VAL A 4 -25.06 30.01 8.56
C VAL A 4 -25.77 28.82 9.17
N ALA A 5 -26.35 27.99 8.30
CA ALA A 5 -27.05 26.78 8.66
C ALA A 5 -26.15 25.83 9.48
N LYS A 6 -26.50 25.63 10.75
CA LYS A 6 -26.05 24.53 11.59
C LYS A 6 -26.62 23.22 11.03
N GLY A 7 -25.83 22.50 10.26
CA GLY A 7 -26.09 21.11 9.88
C GLY A 7 -25.20 20.19 10.72
N ALA A 8 -25.77 19.58 11.76
CA ALA A 8 -25.17 18.42 12.41
C ALA A 8 -25.04 17.31 11.36
N ARG A 9 -23.82 16.98 10.91
CA ARG A 9 -23.61 15.89 9.96
C ARG A 9 -23.78 14.57 10.69
N HIS A 10 -24.92 13.95 10.43
CA HIS A 10 -25.23 12.59 10.85
C HIS A 10 -24.19 11.63 10.24
N PHE A 11 -23.74 10.63 11.00
CA PHE A 11 -22.77 9.60 10.58
C PHE A 11 -23.25 8.68 9.42
N SER A 12 -24.34 9.04 8.73
CA SER A 12 -25.03 8.22 7.72
C SER A 12 -24.63 8.48 6.27
N ASP A 13 -23.78 9.47 6.00
CA ASP A 13 -23.28 9.70 4.64
C ASP A 13 -22.04 8.84 4.40
N ILE A 14 -22.06 8.03 3.32
CA ILE A 14 -20.92 7.22 2.90
C ILE A 14 -19.70 8.16 2.82
N PRO A 15 -18.64 7.93 3.62
CA PRO A 15 -17.49 8.80 3.59
C PRO A 15 -16.93 8.84 2.16
N PRO A 16 -16.52 10.01 1.66
CA PRO A 16 -15.79 10.06 0.40
C PRO A 16 -14.64 9.05 0.49
N ALA A 17 -14.44 8.25 -0.56
CA ALA A 17 -13.41 7.23 -0.58
C ALA A 17 -12.32 7.61 -1.56
N ASN A 18 -11.09 7.13 -1.34
CA ASN A 18 -10.05 7.25 -2.34
C ASN A 18 -10.43 6.43 -3.61
N PRO A 19 -9.71 6.57 -4.73
CA PRO A 19 -9.98 5.81 -5.97
C PRO A 19 -9.96 4.28 -5.81
N ARG A 20 -9.50 3.77 -4.66
CA ARG A 20 -9.40 2.35 -4.31
C ARG A 20 -10.48 1.89 -3.32
N GLY A 21 -11.39 2.78 -2.92
CA GLY A 21 -12.49 2.49 -2.00
C GLY A 21 -12.13 2.54 -0.52
N ILE A 22 -10.95 3.08 -0.16
CA ILE A 22 -10.57 3.31 1.24
C ILE A 22 -11.36 4.52 1.75
N PRO A 23 -12.18 4.39 2.81
CA PRO A 23 -12.94 5.50 3.35
C PRO A 23 -12.03 6.64 3.84
N VAL A 24 -12.49 7.89 3.72
CA VAL A 24 -11.84 9.06 4.32
C VAL A 24 -12.23 9.15 5.80
N ALA A 25 -11.26 9.50 6.64
CA ALA A 25 -11.45 9.76 8.06
C ALA A 25 -12.34 10.99 8.28
N PRO A 26 -13.30 10.95 9.23
CA PRO A 26 -14.06 12.13 9.61
C PRO A 26 -13.13 13.17 10.25
N PHE A 27 -13.22 14.41 9.76
CA PHE A 27 -12.53 15.55 10.34
C PHE A 27 -13.41 16.25 11.37
N ILE A 28 -12.92 16.38 12.61
CA ILE A 28 -13.65 17.01 13.72
C ILE A 28 -13.08 18.39 13.99
N ASP A 29 -13.73 19.42 13.47
CA ASP A 29 -13.36 20.82 13.76
C ASP A 29 -13.68 21.21 15.20
N ARG A 30 -14.92 21.00 15.63
CA ARG A 30 -15.37 21.27 17.00
C ARG A 30 -15.91 20.00 17.64
N VAL A 31 -15.36 19.64 18.80
CA VAL A 31 -15.78 18.46 19.56
C VAL A 31 -17.26 18.54 19.97
N GLU A 32 -17.73 19.76 20.26
CA GLU A 32 -19.11 20.05 20.68
C GLU A 32 -20.15 19.75 19.60
N ASP A 33 -19.75 19.72 18.33
CA ASP A 33 -20.64 19.39 17.22
C ASP A 33 -20.84 17.86 17.06
N TYR A 34 -20.00 17.06 17.74
CA TYR A 34 -19.99 15.60 17.64
C TYR A 34 -20.33 14.89 18.95
N VAL A 35 -20.16 15.56 20.08
CA VAL A 35 -20.42 14.99 21.41
C VAL A 35 -21.24 15.98 22.22
N THR A 36 -22.55 15.73 22.30
CA THR A 36 -23.50 16.53 23.07
C THR A 36 -23.63 16.05 24.51
N ASP A 37 -23.55 14.74 24.73
CA ASP A 37 -23.69 14.12 26.05
C ASP A 37 -22.48 13.24 26.41
N ARG A 38 -22.24 13.05 27.72
CA ARG A 38 -21.13 12.25 28.24
C ARG A 38 -21.16 10.78 27.78
N ALA A 39 -22.35 10.24 27.55
CA ALA A 39 -22.54 8.89 27.03
C ALA A 39 -22.01 8.72 25.59
N ASP A 40 -21.97 9.81 24.80
CA ASP A 40 -21.51 9.78 23.41
C ASP A 40 -19.99 9.89 23.29
N VAL A 41 -19.30 10.42 24.31
CA VAL A 41 -17.83 10.52 24.37
C VAL A 41 -17.19 9.15 24.21
N GLU A 42 -17.57 8.20 25.08
CA GLU A 42 -16.93 6.89 25.15
C GLU A 42 -17.18 6.09 23.87
N LYS A 43 -18.41 6.18 23.35
CA LYS A 43 -18.79 5.59 22.06
C LYS A 43 -17.95 6.16 20.92
N THR A 44 -17.77 7.48 20.87
CA THR A 44 -16.99 8.17 19.83
C THR A 44 -15.50 7.81 19.91
N ILE A 45 -14.93 7.78 21.12
CA ILE A 45 -13.55 7.33 21.38
C ILE A 45 -13.34 5.89 20.90
N ASN A 46 -14.28 4.99 21.20
CA ASN A 46 -14.19 3.59 20.80
C ASN A 46 -14.30 3.44 19.27
N ASN A 47 -15.19 4.20 18.62
CA ASN A 47 -15.29 4.22 17.16
C ASN A 47 -13.98 4.67 16.49
N PHE A 48 -13.32 5.72 17.01
CA PHE A 48 -12.03 6.15 16.45
C PHE A 48 -10.93 5.14 16.66
N LYS A 49 -10.86 4.48 17.82
CA LYS A 49 -9.90 3.39 18.05
C LYS A 49 -10.09 2.25 17.05
N GLU A 50 -11.34 1.89 16.76
CA GLU A 50 -11.67 0.86 15.78
C GLU A 50 -11.24 1.28 14.36
N MET A 51 -11.53 2.52 13.96
CA MET A 51 -11.13 3.04 12.65
C MET A 51 -9.61 3.15 12.50
N ILE A 52 -8.89 3.64 13.52
CA ILE A 52 -7.43 3.68 13.53
C ILE A 52 -6.86 2.26 13.35
N SER A 53 -7.41 1.29 14.08
CA SER A 53 -6.99 -0.12 13.98
C SER A 53 -7.20 -0.68 12.56
N LYS A 54 -8.33 -0.34 11.92
CA LYS A 54 -8.60 -0.71 10.52
C LYS A 54 -7.61 -0.09 9.55
N TYR A 55 -7.32 1.21 9.68
CA TYR A 55 -6.32 1.86 8.82
C TYR A 55 -4.91 1.31 9.03
N GLN A 56 -4.50 1.05 10.27
CA GLN A 56 -3.20 0.44 10.57
C GLN A 56 -3.08 -0.97 9.96
N PHE A 57 -4.14 -1.77 10.03
CA PHE A 57 -4.17 -3.09 9.39
C PHE A 57 -4.04 -2.97 7.87
N MET A 58 -4.78 -2.05 7.23
CA MET A 58 -4.66 -1.78 5.80
C MET A 58 -3.26 -1.30 5.43
N GLN A 59 -2.68 -0.38 6.21
CA GLN A 59 -1.34 0.15 6.00
C GLN A 59 -0.29 -0.96 6.06
N GLN A 60 -0.35 -1.83 7.06
CA GLN A 60 0.59 -2.93 7.20
C GLN A 60 0.51 -3.91 6.01
N ASN A 61 -0.70 -4.21 5.54
CA ASN A 61 -0.89 -5.08 4.38
C ASN A 61 -0.35 -4.44 3.09
N THR A 62 -0.67 -3.16 2.85
CA THR A 62 -0.15 -2.42 1.69
C THR A 62 1.37 -2.30 1.75
N GLN A 63 1.95 -2.10 2.94
CA GLN A 63 3.39 -2.02 3.13
C GLN A 63 4.08 -3.35 2.80
N ARG A 64 3.54 -4.49 3.25
CA ARG A 64 4.07 -5.82 2.89
C ARG A 64 4.00 -6.06 1.38
N ARG A 65 2.90 -5.68 0.74
CA ARG A 65 2.75 -5.79 -0.72
C ARG A 65 3.77 -4.92 -1.45
N ALA A 66 3.95 -3.68 -1.02
CA ALA A 66 4.94 -2.77 -1.61
C ALA A 66 6.37 -3.31 -1.45
N ALA A 67 6.74 -3.83 -0.28
CA ALA A 67 8.03 -4.46 -0.05
C ALA A 67 8.28 -5.63 -1.03
N GLY A 68 7.32 -6.56 -1.13
CA GLY A 68 7.43 -7.68 -2.07
C GLY A 68 7.50 -7.26 -3.54
N LEU A 69 6.93 -6.11 -3.92
CA LEU A 69 7.10 -5.54 -5.26
C LEU A 69 8.49 -4.92 -5.44
N LYS A 70 9.01 -4.20 -4.44
CA LYS A 70 10.36 -3.62 -4.46
C LYS A 70 11.45 -4.68 -4.58
N ASP A 71 11.23 -5.86 -3.99
CA ASP A 71 12.16 -6.99 -4.12
C ASP A 71 12.09 -7.63 -5.51
N LYS A 72 10.88 -7.79 -6.08
CA LYS A 72 10.67 -8.49 -7.36
C LYS A 72 10.99 -7.67 -8.60
N ILE A 73 10.79 -6.34 -8.55
CA ILE A 73 11.00 -5.48 -9.72
C ILE A 73 12.44 -5.58 -10.26
N PRO A 74 13.49 -5.50 -9.42
CA PRO A 74 14.87 -5.70 -9.88
C PRO A 74 15.11 -7.04 -10.56
N ASP A 75 14.51 -8.13 -10.05
CA ASP A 75 14.67 -9.45 -10.65
C ASP A 75 14.03 -9.51 -12.04
N ILE A 76 12.81 -8.97 -12.20
CA ILE A 76 12.15 -8.88 -13.51
C ILE A 76 12.97 -8.02 -14.48
N GLN A 77 13.57 -6.93 -14.00
CA GLN A 77 14.43 -6.06 -14.82
C GLN A 77 15.68 -6.81 -15.31
N LYS A 78 16.38 -7.51 -14.41
CA LYS A 78 17.55 -8.32 -14.77
C LYS A 78 17.19 -9.41 -15.77
N THR A 79 16.07 -10.11 -15.58
CA THR A 79 15.62 -11.14 -16.54
C THR A 79 15.32 -10.53 -17.90
N LEU A 80 14.64 -9.37 -17.94
CA LEU A 80 14.36 -8.66 -19.19
C LEU A 80 15.65 -8.20 -19.90
N GLU A 81 16.63 -7.70 -19.14
CA GLU A 81 17.94 -7.32 -19.67
C GLU A 81 18.67 -8.52 -20.28
N THR A 82 18.64 -9.69 -19.62
CA THR A 82 19.19 -10.93 -20.18
C THR A 82 18.49 -11.34 -21.47
N VAL A 83 17.15 -11.28 -21.53
CA VAL A 83 16.40 -11.60 -22.75
C VAL A 83 16.74 -10.62 -23.89
N ARG A 84 16.87 -9.33 -23.60
CA ARG A 84 17.32 -8.32 -24.58
C ARG A 84 18.75 -8.56 -25.03
N PHE A 85 19.63 -8.96 -24.13
CA PHE A 85 21.00 -9.33 -24.46
C PHE A 85 21.04 -10.52 -25.42
N LEU A 86 20.28 -11.59 -25.11
CA LEU A 86 20.15 -12.75 -26.00
C LEU A 86 19.58 -12.35 -27.36
N LYS A 87 18.55 -11.49 -27.40
CA LYS A 87 17.97 -10.94 -28.64
C LYS A 87 18.96 -10.16 -29.49
N SER A 88 19.92 -9.49 -28.87
CA SER A 88 20.92 -8.69 -29.58
C SER A 88 22.01 -9.53 -30.24
N ARG A 89 22.15 -10.80 -29.85
CA ARG A 89 23.04 -11.75 -30.50
C ARG A 89 22.40 -12.20 -31.81
N LYS A 90 23.17 -12.10 -32.89
CA LYS A 90 22.78 -12.58 -34.21
C LYS A 90 23.12 -14.08 -34.36
N ASP A 91 22.58 -14.71 -35.39
CA ASP A 91 22.80 -16.14 -35.69
C ASP A 91 24.27 -16.50 -35.93
N ASP A 92 25.10 -15.51 -36.30
CA ASP A 92 26.55 -15.64 -36.52
C ASP A 92 27.39 -15.30 -35.29
N ALA A 93 26.77 -15.06 -34.13
CA ALA A 93 27.50 -14.78 -32.91
C ALA A 93 28.21 -16.04 -32.39
N GLU A 94 29.46 -15.86 -31.93
CA GLU A 94 30.20 -16.86 -31.17
C GLU A 94 29.36 -17.41 -30.00
N PRO A 95 29.61 -18.62 -29.48
CA PRO A 95 28.96 -19.09 -28.27
C PRO A 95 29.19 -18.15 -27.07
N LEU A 96 28.19 -18.01 -26.20
CA LEU A 96 28.34 -17.28 -24.94
C LEU A 96 29.06 -18.18 -23.92
N GLU A 97 30.32 -17.90 -23.60
CA GLU A 97 30.94 -18.50 -22.41
C GLU A 97 30.38 -17.81 -21.17
N THR A 98 29.73 -18.58 -20.29
CA THR A 98 29.19 -18.09 -19.02
C THR A 98 29.44 -19.11 -17.91
N THR A 99 29.28 -18.66 -16.68
CA THR A 99 29.38 -19.51 -15.49
C THR A 99 27.98 -19.74 -14.96
N PHE A 100 27.48 -20.97 -15.11
CA PHE A 100 26.14 -21.37 -14.69
C PHE A 100 26.15 -21.84 -13.23
N GLU A 101 25.19 -21.37 -12.45
CA GLU A 101 25.00 -21.76 -11.04
C GLU A 101 24.26 -23.10 -10.97
N LEU A 102 24.93 -24.13 -10.42
CA LEU A 102 24.34 -25.45 -10.16
C LEU A 102 23.79 -25.55 -8.73
N ASN A 103 24.42 -24.83 -7.80
CA ASN A 103 24.05 -24.68 -6.39
C ASN A 103 24.67 -23.37 -5.87
N ASP A 104 24.24 -22.85 -4.72
CA ASP A 104 24.64 -21.54 -4.15
C ASP A 104 26.17 -21.30 -4.11
N THR A 105 26.95 -22.38 -4.04
CA THR A 105 28.42 -22.36 -4.00
C THR A 105 29.09 -23.21 -5.09
N LEU A 106 28.32 -23.78 -6.01
CA LEU A 106 28.80 -24.64 -7.09
C LEU A 106 28.43 -24.05 -8.45
N TYR A 107 29.47 -23.77 -9.23
CA TYR A 107 29.35 -23.17 -10.54
C TYR A 107 30.06 -24.01 -11.59
N ALA A 108 29.50 -24.06 -12.79
CA ALA A 108 30.09 -24.73 -13.94
C ALA A 108 30.27 -23.77 -15.10
N LYS A 109 31.40 -23.87 -15.80
CA LYS A 109 31.57 -23.18 -17.09
C LYS A 109 30.67 -23.83 -18.14
N ALA A 110 29.96 -23.01 -18.89
CA ALA A 110 29.07 -23.43 -19.96
C ALA A 110 29.23 -22.53 -21.18
N GLU A 111 29.13 -23.12 -22.37
CA GLU A 111 29.01 -22.40 -23.63
C GLU A 111 27.57 -22.49 -24.11
N VAL A 112 26.91 -21.34 -24.27
CA VAL A 112 25.53 -21.26 -24.75
C VAL A 112 25.55 -20.88 -26.24
N PRO A 113 25.09 -21.77 -27.15
CA PRO A 113 24.98 -21.43 -28.57
C PRO A 113 23.91 -20.36 -28.80
N PRO A 114 23.85 -19.74 -29.99
CA PRO A 114 22.72 -18.90 -30.37
C PRO A 114 21.41 -19.70 -30.27
N THR A 115 20.39 -19.10 -29.64
CA THR A 115 19.07 -19.71 -29.40
C THR A 115 17.97 -18.71 -29.66
N ASP A 116 16.83 -19.19 -30.17
CA ASP A 116 15.66 -18.34 -30.49
C ASP A 116 14.59 -18.32 -29.39
N GLU A 117 14.70 -19.20 -28.40
CA GLU A 117 13.72 -19.38 -27.33
C GLU A 117 14.35 -19.36 -25.93
N VAL A 118 13.56 -18.97 -24.94
CA VAL A 118 13.91 -18.98 -23.52
C VAL A 118 12.83 -19.66 -22.70
N TYR A 119 13.23 -20.30 -21.61
CA TYR A 119 12.31 -20.98 -20.71
C TYR A 119 11.99 -20.08 -19.52
N LEU A 120 10.71 -19.71 -19.37
CA LEU A 120 10.24 -18.84 -18.29
C LEU A 120 9.42 -19.64 -17.27
N TRP A 121 9.72 -19.45 -15.99
CA TRP A 121 8.96 -20.01 -14.88
C TRP A 121 7.77 -19.11 -14.54
N LEU A 122 6.55 -19.63 -14.73
CA LEU A 122 5.31 -18.86 -14.52
C LEU A 122 4.70 -19.05 -13.12
N GLY A 123 5.30 -19.93 -12.31
CA GLY A 123 4.77 -20.35 -11.02
C GLY A 123 3.92 -21.61 -11.11
N ALA A 124 3.40 -22.06 -9.96
CA ALA A 124 2.56 -23.27 -9.86
C ALA A 124 3.18 -24.53 -10.52
N ASN A 125 4.51 -24.67 -10.46
CA ASN A 125 5.28 -25.75 -11.11
C ASN A 125 5.16 -25.78 -12.65
N VAL A 126 4.90 -24.63 -13.28
CA VAL A 126 4.78 -24.49 -14.73
C VAL A 126 5.93 -23.66 -15.28
N MET A 127 6.63 -24.25 -16.24
CA MET A 127 7.65 -23.61 -17.07
C MET A 127 7.25 -23.75 -18.54
N LEU A 128 7.37 -22.67 -19.32
CA LEU A 128 7.06 -22.68 -20.75
C LEU A 128 8.21 -22.08 -21.55
N ALA A 129 8.45 -22.65 -22.74
CA ALA A 129 9.33 -22.07 -23.74
C ALA A 129 8.61 -20.91 -24.44
N TYR A 130 9.30 -19.79 -24.60
CA TYR A 130 8.83 -18.62 -25.35
C TYR A 130 9.89 -18.22 -26.35
N PRO A 131 9.51 -17.88 -27.60
CA PRO A 131 10.39 -17.14 -28.50
C PRO A 131 10.89 -15.87 -27.81
N ILE A 132 12.14 -15.50 -28.04
CA ILE A 132 12.78 -14.31 -27.44
C ILE A 132 11.92 -13.03 -27.59
N PRO A 133 11.30 -12.74 -28.75
CA PRO A 133 10.45 -11.55 -28.90
C PRO A 133 9.22 -11.57 -27.98
N GLU A 134 8.56 -12.72 -27.84
CA GLU A 134 7.38 -12.89 -26.98
C GLU A 134 7.77 -12.82 -25.50
N ALA A 135 8.91 -13.41 -25.14
CA ALA A 135 9.45 -13.32 -23.79
C ALA A 135 9.75 -11.87 -23.39
N GLU A 136 10.32 -11.07 -24.30
CA GLU A 136 10.58 -9.65 -24.08
C GLU A 136 9.27 -8.89 -23.82
N GLU A 137 8.26 -9.08 -24.67
CA GLU A 137 6.96 -8.42 -24.52
C GLU A 137 6.26 -8.81 -23.21
N LEU A 138 6.27 -10.10 -22.88
CA LEU A 138 5.70 -10.63 -21.63
C LEU A 138 6.38 -9.99 -20.41
N LEU A 139 7.71 -10.02 -20.35
CA LEU A 139 8.48 -9.46 -19.24
C LEU A 139 8.32 -7.94 -19.14
N GLN A 140 8.27 -7.23 -20.27
CA GLN A 140 8.02 -5.79 -20.32
C GLN A 140 6.63 -5.43 -19.78
N SER A 141 5.60 -6.18 -20.18
CA SER A 141 4.23 -6.02 -19.67
C SER A 141 4.14 -6.30 -18.16
N LYS A 142 4.79 -7.37 -17.68
CA LYS A 142 4.88 -7.71 -16.25
C LYS A 142 5.61 -6.62 -15.45
N LEU A 143 6.71 -6.10 -15.98
CA LEU A 143 7.48 -5.03 -15.36
C LEU A 143 6.65 -3.75 -15.24
N SER A 144 5.95 -3.36 -16.31
CA SER A 144 5.07 -2.19 -16.31
C SER A 144 3.96 -2.34 -15.25
N THR A 145 3.28 -3.49 -15.24
CA THR A 145 2.21 -3.79 -14.26
C THR A 145 2.73 -3.78 -12.82
N ALA A 146 3.93 -4.33 -12.58
CA ALA A 146 4.54 -4.34 -11.25
C ALA A 146 4.92 -2.93 -10.78
N LYS A 147 5.48 -2.10 -11.65
CA LYS A 147 5.80 -0.68 -11.37
C LYS A 147 4.54 0.13 -11.09
N GLN A 148 3.50 -0.03 -11.89
CA GLN A 148 2.23 0.64 -11.66
C GLN A 148 1.60 0.20 -10.33
N SER A 149 1.62 -1.11 -10.04
CA SER A 149 1.14 -1.65 -8.77
C SER A 149 1.92 -1.08 -7.58
N LEU A 150 3.23 -0.87 -7.72
CA LEU A 150 4.05 -0.27 -6.67
C LEU A 150 3.66 1.19 -6.44
N SER A 151 3.52 1.99 -7.51
CA SER A 151 3.07 3.39 -7.43
C SER A 151 1.73 3.50 -6.69
N THR A 152 0.75 2.66 -7.07
CA THR A 152 -0.55 2.64 -6.38
C THR A 152 -0.42 2.28 -4.91
N CYS A 153 0.44 1.33 -4.55
CA CYS A 153 0.68 1.00 -3.14
C CYS A 153 1.33 2.16 -2.38
N GLU A 154 2.23 2.93 -3.01
CA GLU A 154 2.86 4.10 -2.38
C GLU A 154 1.84 5.22 -2.16
N GLU A 155 0.99 5.52 -3.15
CA GLU A 155 -0.13 6.47 -3.02
C GLU A 155 -1.11 6.05 -1.90
N ASP A 156 -1.49 4.77 -1.85
CA ASP A 156 -2.37 4.25 -0.80
C ASP A 156 -1.72 4.34 0.59
N LEU A 157 -0.41 4.12 0.69
CA LEU A 157 0.31 4.25 1.96
C LEU A 157 0.33 5.68 2.48
N ASP A 158 0.53 6.66 1.59
CA ASP A 158 0.50 8.07 1.96
C ASP A 158 -0.91 8.49 2.37
N PHE A 159 -1.93 8.10 1.62
CA PHE A 159 -3.32 8.30 2.01
C PHE A 159 -3.63 7.72 3.39
N LEU A 160 -3.23 6.47 3.65
CA LEU A 160 -3.46 5.81 4.94
C LEU A 160 -2.73 6.50 6.10
N ARG A 161 -1.52 7.03 5.87
CA ARG A 161 -0.79 7.83 6.88
C ARG A 161 -1.59 9.09 7.24
N GLU A 162 -2.06 9.82 6.24
CA GLU A 162 -2.86 11.03 6.45
C GLU A 162 -4.17 10.72 7.21
N GLN A 163 -4.85 9.62 6.87
CA GLN A 163 -6.09 9.21 7.56
C GLN A 163 -5.84 8.84 9.02
N ILE A 164 -4.76 8.11 9.31
CA ILE A 164 -4.37 7.76 10.68
C ILE A 164 -4.09 9.03 11.49
N THR A 165 -3.25 9.93 10.97
CA THR A 165 -2.92 11.18 11.66
C THR A 165 -4.16 12.04 11.90
N THR A 166 -5.06 12.13 10.92
CA THR A 166 -6.32 12.87 11.06
C THR A 166 -7.19 12.32 12.19
N LEU A 167 -7.35 11.00 12.25
CA LEU A 167 -8.10 10.35 13.33
C LEU A 167 -7.42 10.46 14.69
N GLU A 168 -6.10 10.37 14.76
CA GLU A 168 -5.36 10.52 16.02
C GLU A 168 -5.53 11.92 16.62
N VAL A 169 -5.49 12.96 15.77
CA VAL A 169 -5.78 14.34 16.20
C VAL A 169 -7.24 14.47 16.65
N ALA A 170 -8.18 13.91 15.89
CA ALA A 170 -9.60 13.92 16.25
C ALA A 170 -9.85 13.20 17.60
N PHE A 171 -9.24 12.04 17.79
CA PHE A 171 -9.25 11.29 19.04
C PHE A 171 -8.70 12.12 20.20
N ALA A 172 -7.54 12.76 20.03
CA ALA A 172 -6.94 13.59 21.06
C ALA A 172 -7.82 14.79 21.44
N ARG A 173 -8.49 15.42 20.45
CA ARG A 173 -9.45 16.51 20.70
C ARG A 173 -10.60 16.06 21.59
N VAL A 174 -11.24 14.93 21.26
CA VAL A 174 -12.37 14.38 22.06
C VAL A 174 -11.90 13.96 23.46
N TYR A 175 -10.74 13.30 23.55
CA TYR A 175 -10.17 12.88 24.83
C TYR A 175 -9.84 14.07 25.74
N ASN A 176 -9.21 15.11 25.20
CA ASN A 176 -8.88 16.32 25.95
C ASN A 176 -10.14 17.05 26.44
N TRP A 177 -11.19 17.08 25.61
CA TRP A 177 -12.48 17.65 26.00
C TRP A 177 -13.11 16.86 27.16
N ASP A 178 -13.13 15.53 27.10
CA ASP A 178 -13.65 14.68 28.19
C ASP A 178 -12.91 14.93 29.51
N VAL A 179 -11.57 14.98 29.46
CA VAL A 179 -10.75 15.28 30.64
C VAL A 179 -11.07 16.68 31.20
N ALA A 180 -11.24 17.68 30.34
CA ALA A 180 -11.59 19.03 30.77
C ALA A 180 -12.99 19.10 31.43
N GLN A 181 -13.98 18.38 30.90
CA GLN A 181 -15.31 18.30 31.51
C GLN A 181 -15.27 17.61 32.87
N ARG A 182 -14.57 16.48 33.00
CA ARG A 182 -14.41 15.77 34.29
C ARG A 182 -13.73 16.61 35.36
N ARG A 183 -12.76 17.46 34.98
CA ARG A 183 -12.12 18.40 35.91
C ARG A 183 -13.10 19.46 36.40
N LYS A 184 -13.87 20.07 35.49
CA LYS A 184 -14.89 21.07 35.84
C LYS A 184 -15.96 20.51 36.77
N GLU A 185 -16.42 19.28 36.54
CA GLU A 185 -17.40 18.61 37.42
C GLU A 185 -16.85 18.40 38.83
N ARG A 186 -15.62 17.88 38.97
CA ARG A 186 -14.99 17.68 40.28
C ARG A 186 -14.79 18.99 41.04
N GLU A 187 -14.37 20.05 40.37
CA GLU A 187 -14.23 21.38 40.98
C GLU A 187 -15.58 21.99 41.39
N ALA A 188 -16.67 21.64 40.71
CA ALA A 188 -18.02 22.06 41.08
C ALA A 188 -18.58 21.28 42.28
N GLU A 189 -18.21 20.01 42.42
CA GLU A 189 -18.54 19.18 43.59
C GLU A 189 -17.76 19.63 44.84
N GLU A 190 -16.49 20.01 44.72
CA GLU A 190 -15.66 20.48 45.85
C GLU A 190 -16.06 21.88 46.37
N LYS A 191 -16.76 22.69 45.57
CA LYS A 191 -17.23 24.03 45.94
C LYS A 191 -18.64 24.04 46.54
N LYS A 192 -19.29 22.89 46.65
CA LYS A 192 -20.68 22.74 47.10
C LYS A 192 -20.72 22.15 48.51
#